data_AF-A0A2E0W0Z3-F1
#
_entry.id   AF-A0A2E0W0Z3-F1
#
_cell.length_a   1.000
_cell.length_b   1.000
_cell.length_c   1.000
_cell.angle_alpha   90.00
_cell.angle_beta   90.00
_cell.angle_gamma   90.00
#
_symmetry.space_group_name_H-M   'P 1'
#
loop_
_entity.id
_entity.type
_entity.pdbx_description
1 polymer ?
#
loop_
_entity_poly.entity_id
_entity_poly.type
_entity_poly.pdbx_seq_one_letter_code
_entity_poly.pdbx_strand_id
1 'polypeptide(L)'
;MVSSIIIKILYVLGVISIISYSVYQILEGSILIGISSLLIGNLAWRLICEGAIAIFSIHDVLVSIERKMYEEKQQYSNHNSRDMFK
;
A
#
# COMPACT_ATOMS: atom_id res chain seq x y z
N MET A 1 -2.73 -2.33 9.10
CA MET A 1 -2.21 -1.10 9.76
C MET A 1 -0.68 -1.05 9.88
N VAL A 2 0.01 -2.05 10.44
CA VAL A 2 1.49 -2.07 10.55
C VAL A 2 2.18 -2.07 9.17
N SER A 3 1.70 -2.86 8.21
CA SER A 3 2.30 -2.91 6.86
C SER A 3 2.30 -1.56 6.15
N SER A 4 1.23 -0.78 6.23
CA SER A 4 1.17 0.55 5.58
C SER A 4 2.13 1.56 6.20
N ILE A 5 2.44 1.43 7.50
CA ILE A 5 3.41 2.32 8.17
C ILE A 5 4.83 2.02 7.68
N ILE A 6 5.19 0.75 7.56
CA ILE A 6 6.51 0.33 7.07
C ILE A 6 6.72 0.80 5.63
N ILE A 7 5.72 0.65 4.77
CA ILE A 7 5.82 1.08 3.36
C ILE A 7 5.97 2.60 3.25
N LYS A 8 5.32 3.38 4.12
CA LYS A 8 5.51 4.84 4.18
C LYS A 8 6.92 5.23 4.60
N ILE A 9 7.54 4.51 5.53
CA ILE A 9 8.94 4.76 5.93
C ILE A 9 9.88 4.42 4.77
N LEU A 10 9.67 3.28 4.12
CA LEU A 10 10.42 2.87 2.92
C LEU A 10 10.27 3.88 1.79
N TYR A 11 9.07 4.45 1.60
CA TYR A 11 8.84 5.50 0.61
C TYR A 11 9.77 6.70 0.85
N VAL A 12 9.82 7.23 2.08
CA VAL A 12 10.68 8.36 2.45
C VAL A 12 12.15 8.02 2.26
N LEU A 13 12.59 6.84 2.72
CA LEU A 13 13.97 6.39 2.54
C LEU A 13 14.35 6.28 1.06
N GLY A 14 13.49 5.73 0.21
CA GLY A 14 13.76 5.63 -1.21
C GLY A 14 13.80 6.97 -1.93
N VAL A 15 12.94 7.93 -1.56
CA VAL A 15 13.01 9.31 -2.10
C VAL A 15 14.36 9.95 -1.73
N ILE A 16 14.81 9.84 -0.48
CA ILE A 16 16.12 10.33 -0.05
C ILE A 16 17.25 9.68 -0.87
N SER A 17 17.13 8.37 -1.14
CA SER A 17 18.11 7.61 -1.90
C SER A 17 18.19 8.09 -3.36
N ILE A 18 17.05 8.31 -4.01
CA ILE A 18 16.96 8.81 -5.39
C ILE A 18 17.52 10.22 -5.50
N ILE A 19 17.18 11.10 -4.55
CA ILE A 19 17.70 12.47 -4.53
C ILE A 19 19.22 12.44 -4.37
N SER A 20 19.75 11.66 -3.43
CA SER A 20 21.20 11.56 -3.20
C SER A 20 21.94 11.03 -4.42
N TYR A 21 21.41 9.99 -5.08
CA TYR A 21 21.96 9.45 -6.32
C TYR A 21 21.91 10.44 -7.49
N SER A 22 20.79 11.15 -7.64
CA SER A 22 20.62 12.16 -8.69
C SER A 22 21.61 13.32 -8.52
N VAL A 23 21.82 13.78 -7.29
CA VAL A 23 22.79 14.84 -6.98
C VAL A 23 24.21 14.36 -7.28
N TYR A 24 24.58 13.13 -6.91
CA TYR A 24 25.88 12.56 -7.25
C TYR A 24 26.14 12.56 -8.76
N GLN A 25 25.17 12.09 -9.56
CA GLN A 25 25.25 12.06 -11.02
C GLN A 25 25.39 13.46 -11.65
N ILE A 26 24.70 14.47 -11.09
CA ILE A 26 24.81 15.86 -11.56
C ILE A 26 26.22 16.40 -11.28
N LEU A 27 26.81 16.09 -10.12
CA LEU A 27 28.14 16.52 -9.74
C LEU A 27 29.26 15.87 -10.59
N GLU A 28 29.05 14.64 -11.06
CA GLU A 28 29.95 13.99 -12.04
C GLU A 28 29.83 14.55 -13.46
N GLY A 29 28.93 15.51 -13.70
CA GLY A 29 28.72 16.14 -15.00
C GLY A 29 27.67 15.45 -15.88
N SER A 30 27.08 14.36 -15.41
CA SER A 30 26.02 13.62 -16.11
C SER A 30 24.62 14.19 -15.82
N ILE A 31 24.43 15.48 -16.14
CA ILE A 31 23.20 16.23 -15.83
C ILE A 31 21.94 15.56 -16.41
N LEU A 32 22.01 15.07 -17.64
CA LEU A 32 20.86 14.44 -18.32
C LEU A 32 20.39 13.17 -17.59
N ILE A 33 21.34 12.36 -17.14
CA ILE A 33 21.07 11.12 -16.39
C ILE A 33 20.58 11.46 -14.99
N GLY A 34 21.19 12.46 -14.33
CA GLY A 34 20.75 12.96 -13.03
C GLY A 34 19.28 13.41 -13.06
N ILE A 35 18.90 14.28 -13.99
CA ILE A 35 17.52 14.77 -14.15
C ILE A 35 16.56 13.63 -14.50
N SER A 36 16.95 12.76 -15.44
CA SER A 36 16.13 11.61 -15.83
C SER A 36 15.87 10.67 -14.64
N SER A 37 16.90 10.39 -13.85
CA SER A 37 16.78 9.57 -12.63
C SER A 37 15.92 10.25 -11.56
N LEU A 38 15.95 11.59 -11.47
CA LEU A 38 15.13 12.35 -10.54
C LEU A 38 13.65 12.28 -10.93
N LEU A 39 13.32 12.36 -12.21
CA LEU A 39 11.94 12.26 -12.70
C LEU A 39 11.44 10.81 -12.72
N ILE A 40 12.12 9.94 -13.47
CA ILE A 40 11.70 8.55 -13.68
C ILE A 40 11.86 7.74 -12.39
N GLY A 41 12.96 7.93 -11.65
CA GLY A 41 13.20 7.25 -10.39
C GLY A 41 12.14 7.60 -9.35
N ASN A 42 11.82 8.88 -9.16
CA ASN A 42 10.74 9.26 -8.23
C ASN A 42 9.38 8.73 -8.68
N LEU A 43 9.06 8.81 -9.98
CA LEU A 43 7.77 8.32 -10.50
C LEU A 43 7.63 6.81 -10.32
N ALA A 44 8.66 6.04 -10.72
CA ALA A 44 8.68 4.60 -10.58
C ALA A 44 8.60 4.17 -9.11
N TRP A 45 9.39 4.80 -8.25
CA TRP A 45 9.36 4.52 -6.82
C TRP A 45 8.01 4.81 -6.19
N ARG A 46 7.39 5.94 -6.55
CA ARG A 46 6.05 6.31 -6.08
C ARG A 46 5.01 5.30 -6.55
N LEU A 47 5.07 4.86 -7.81
CA LEU A 47 4.15 3.87 -8.34
C LEU A 47 4.26 2.52 -7.62
N ILE A 48 5.47 2.06 -7.34
CA ILE A 48 5.70 0.80 -6.61
C ILE A 48 5.21 0.92 -5.16
N CYS A 49 5.54 2.01 -4.47
CA CYS A 49 5.16 2.22 -3.08
C CYS A 49 3.64 2.37 -2.91
N GLU A 50 3.00 3.23 -3.70
CA GLU A 50 1.55 3.41 -3.67
C GLU A 50 0.82 2.14 -4.13
N GLY A 51 1.36 1.45 -5.14
CA GLY A 51 0.83 0.16 -5.59
C GLY A 51 0.85 -0.89 -4.49
N ALA A 52 1.95 -0.99 -3.74
CA ALA A 52 2.04 -1.91 -2.61
C ALA A 52 1.03 -1.56 -1.50
N ILE A 53 0.89 -0.27 -1.16
CA ILE A 53 -0.09 0.19 -0.17
C ILE A 53 -1.52 -0.16 -0.63
N ALA A 54 -1.83 0.09 -1.91
CA ALA A 54 -3.14 -0.18 -2.48
C ALA A 54 -3.49 -1.68 -2.42
N ILE A 55 -2.56 -2.57 -2.78
CA ILE A 55 -2.77 -4.03 -2.73
C ILE A 55 -3.05 -4.48 -1.29
N PHE A 56 -2.26 -4.02 -0.31
CA PHE A 56 -2.50 -4.35 1.09
C PHE A 56 -3.83 -3.79 1.60
N SER A 57 -4.21 -2.58 1.18
CA SER A 57 -5.50 -1.99 1.53
C SER A 57 -6.67 -2.81 0.97
N ILE A 58 -6.54 -3.31 -0.27
CA ILE A 58 -7.57 -4.15 -0.90
C ILE A 58 -7.69 -5.47 -0.14
N HIS A 59 -6.56 -6.10 0.21
CA HIS A 59 -6.56 -7.32 1.00
C HIS A 59 -7.26 -7.14 2.35
N ASP A 60 -6.93 -6.08 3.09
CA ASP A 60 -7.57 -5.78 4.38
C ASP A 60 -9.10 -5.58 4.23
N VAL A 61 -9.53 -4.89 3.18
CA VAL A 61 -10.97 -4.71 2.88
C VAL A 61 -11.62 -6.05 2.54
N LEU A 62 -10.98 -6.87 1.72
CA LEU A 62 -11.52 -8.18 1.31
C LEU A 62 -11.74 -9.11 2.51
N VAL A 63 -10.75 -9.19 3.41
CA VAL A 63 -10.85 -9.95 4.66
C VAL A 63 -11.96 -9.40 5.56
N SER A 64 -12.18 -8.08 5.57
CA SER A 64 -13.26 -7.47 6.35
C SER A 64 -14.66 -7.82 5.82
N ILE A 65 -14.81 -7.99 4.50
CA ILE A 65 -16.09 -8.38 3.87
C ILE A 65 -16.41 -9.83 4.21
N GLU A 66 -15.44 -10.75 4.08
CA GLU A 66 -15.61 -12.16 4.42
C GLU A 66 -16.10 -12.33 5.86
N ARG A 67 -15.50 -11.60 6.80
CA ARG A 67 -15.91 -11.63 8.21
C ARG A 67 -17.36 -11.18 8.42
N LYS A 68 -17.76 -10.07 7.80
CA LYS A 68 -19.14 -9.54 7.90
C LYS A 68 -20.18 -10.52 7.36
N MET A 69 -19.89 -11.15 6.22
CA MET A 69 -20.78 -12.14 5.63
C MET A 69 -21.01 -13.35 6.56
N TYR A 70 -19.97 -13.75 7.31
CA TYR A 70 -20.08 -14.81 8.30
C TYR A 70 -20.92 -14.41 9.52
N GLU A 71 -20.75 -13.19 10.02
CA GLU A 71 -21.52 -12.62 11.13
C GLU A 71 -23.02 -12.51 10.78
N GLU A 72 -23.36 -12.04 9.57
CA GLU A 72 -24.76 -11.95 9.10
C GLU A 72 -25.42 -13.34 9.00
N LYS A 73 -24.68 -14.34 8.49
CA LYS A 73 -25.19 -15.71 8.37
C LYS A 73 -25.46 -16.34 9.74
N GLN A 74 -24.64 -16.04 10.75
CA GLN A 74 -24.89 -16.48 12.12
C GLN A 74 -26.10 -15.79 12.74
N GLN A 75 -26.29 -14.48 12.52
CA GLN A 75 -27.48 -13.78 13.01
C GLN A 75 -28.76 -14.37 12.41
N TYR A 76 -28.77 -14.70 11.12
CA TYR A 76 -29.93 -15.32 10.49
C TYR A 76 -30.22 -16.71 11.08
N SER A 77 -29.20 -17.55 11.26
CA SER A 77 -29.36 -18.87 11.86
C SER A 77 -29.91 -18.79 13.29
N ASN A 78 -29.36 -17.89 14.11
CA ASN A 78 -29.80 -17.69 15.49
C ASN A 78 -31.22 -17.10 15.57
N HIS A 79 -31.57 -16.17 14.67
CA HIS A 79 -32.94 -15.66 14.58
C HIS A 79 -33.92 -16.78 14.20
N ASN A 80 -33.62 -17.55 13.17
CA ASN A 80 -34.46 -18.65 12.69
C ASN A 80 -34.64 -19.76 13.75
N SER A 81 -33.59 -20.09 14.51
CA SER A 81 -33.73 -21.03 15.64
C SER A 81 -34.69 -20.49 16.71
N ARG A 82 -34.65 -19.20 17.04
CA ARG A 82 -35.56 -18.61 18.05
C ARG A 82 -37.02 -18.62 17.61
N ASP A 83 -37.29 -18.50 16.32
CA ASP A 83 -38.65 -18.54 15.80
C ASP A 83 -39.22 -19.97 15.74
N MET A 84 -38.36 -21.00 15.70
CA MET A 84 -38.78 -22.41 15.75
C MET A 84 -39.21 -22.87 17.16
N PHE A 85 -38.79 -22.18 18.22
CA PHE A 85 -39.13 -22.51 19.61
C PHE A 85 -40.28 -21.67 20.18
N LYS A 86 -40.93 -20.84 19.37
CA LYS A 86 -42.13 -20.06 19.72
C LYS A 86 -43.36 -20.68 19.07
#